data_AF-A0A1H3Q7E4-F1
#
_entry.id   AF-A0A1H3Q7E4-F1
#
_cell.length_a   1.000
_cell.length_b   1.000
_cell.length_c   1.000
_cell.angle_alpha   90.00
_cell.angle_beta   90.00
_cell.angle_gamma   90.00
#
_symmetry.space_group_name_H-M   'P 1'
#
loop_
_entity.id
_entity.type
_entity.pdbx_description
1 polymer ?
#
loop_
_entity_poly.entity_id
_entity_poly.type
_entity_poly.pdbx_seq_one_letter_code
_entity_poly.pdbx_strand_id
1 'polypeptide(L)'
;MHDEDPYRREPAAPAARGPLQLGDAPLQFRSDRSERNRGAVGRGGWLIAVAAMMVWSLLFAMANAGGMAALLASPEVAAATDGAKAGALRFYLTVSGAMFVFNLVALALYAIKSAWFPRIYLAWLGTDLVLVSIATGLLSQASGGGFAGVAAVALIGRVLFWNGPWMAYIVMSERVRNTFAARRA
;
A
#
# COMPACT_ATOMS: atom_id res chain seq x y z
N MET A 1 -26.54 69.40 3.79
CA MET A 1 -26.08 68.39 4.76
C MET A 1 -26.08 67.07 4.01
N HIS A 2 -24.90 66.61 3.59
CA HIS A 2 -24.77 65.32 2.90
C HIS A 2 -24.40 64.28 3.95
N ASP A 3 -25.26 63.27 4.12
CA ASP A 3 -25.00 62.09 4.94
C ASP A 3 -23.80 61.34 4.35
N GLU A 4 -22.69 61.30 5.08
CA GLU A 4 -21.57 60.41 4.80
C GLU A 4 -21.98 58.99 5.20
N ASP A 5 -22.12 58.11 4.20
CA ASP A 5 -22.41 56.69 4.39
C ASP A 5 -21.29 56.01 5.21
N PRO A 6 -21.56 55.55 6.45
CA PRO A 6 -20.56 54.96 7.33
C PRO A 6 -20.07 53.58 6.86
N TYR A 7 -20.67 52.99 5.82
CA TYR A 7 -20.27 51.72 5.23
C TYR A 7 -19.47 51.86 3.95
N ARG A 8 -19.17 53.08 3.50
CA ARG A 8 -18.28 53.33 2.37
C ARG A 8 -16.84 53.07 2.76
N ARG A 9 -16.47 51.78 2.89
CA ARG A 9 -15.08 51.36 3.03
C ARG A 9 -14.36 51.66 1.72
N GLU A 10 -13.42 52.59 1.75
CA GLU A 10 -12.41 52.68 0.69
C GLU A 10 -11.82 51.29 0.47
N PRO A 11 -11.62 50.85 -0.79
CA PRO A 11 -10.97 49.57 -1.04
C PRO A 11 -9.62 49.60 -0.32
N ALA A 12 -9.44 48.68 0.64
CA ALA A 12 -8.22 48.59 1.42
C ALA A 12 -7.03 48.61 0.45
N ALA A 13 -6.13 49.60 0.64
CA ALA A 13 -4.93 49.70 -0.16
C ALA A 13 -4.29 48.30 -0.24
N PRO A 14 -3.95 47.80 -1.44
CA PRO A 14 -3.42 46.45 -1.57
C PRO A 14 -2.20 46.35 -0.65
N ALA A 15 -2.33 45.53 0.40
CA ALA A 15 -1.27 45.35 1.37
C ALA A 15 0.01 45.06 0.59
N ALA A 16 1.04 45.88 0.80
CA ALA A 16 2.34 45.66 0.19
C ALA A 16 2.71 44.21 0.49
N ARG A 17 2.78 43.37 -0.55
CA ARG A 17 3.23 41.98 -0.43
C ARG A 17 4.69 42.02 -0.02
N GLY A 18 4.95 42.26 1.26
CA GLY A 18 6.24 41.99 1.85
C GLY A 18 6.55 40.50 1.66
N PRO A 19 7.82 40.13 1.49
CA PRO A 19 8.18 38.72 1.38
C PRO A 19 7.70 38.04 2.66
N LEU A 20 6.80 37.06 2.53
CA LEU A 20 6.46 36.18 3.64
C LEU A 20 7.78 35.55 4.10
N GLN A 21 8.12 35.62 5.39
CA GLN A 21 9.36 35.06 5.94
C GLN A 21 9.01 33.83 6.76
N LEU A 22 9.87 32.80 6.70
CA LEU A 22 9.79 31.65 7.59
C LEU A 22 11.10 31.62 8.39
N GLY A 23 11.09 32.20 9.58
CA GLY A 23 12.32 32.49 10.34
C GLY A 23 13.12 33.62 9.69
N ASP A 24 14.45 33.52 9.73
CA ASP A 24 15.37 34.58 9.27
C ASP A 24 15.60 34.60 7.75
N ALA A 25 14.98 33.68 7.01
CA ALA A 25 15.11 33.60 5.56
C ALA A 25 13.80 34.07 4.88
N PRO A 26 13.89 34.96 3.86
CA PRO A 26 12.73 35.28 3.04
C PRO A 26 12.26 34.02 2.29
N LEU A 27 10.95 33.73 2.31
CA LEU A 27 10.41 32.62 1.53
C LEU A 27 10.60 32.95 0.05
N GLN A 28 11.57 32.28 -0.58
CA GLN A 28 11.79 32.37 -2.01
C GLN A 28 10.73 31.55 -2.73
N PHE A 29 9.63 32.21 -3.09
CA PHE A 29 8.66 31.63 -4.02
C PHE A 29 9.28 31.63 -5.41
N ARG A 30 9.82 30.48 -5.82
CA ARG A 30 10.39 30.33 -7.16
C ARG A 30 9.30 30.58 -8.20
N SER A 31 9.57 31.54 -9.08
CA SER A 31 8.61 32.05 -10.07
C SER A 31 8.39 31.06 -11.22
N ASP A 32 9.33 30.14 -11.44
CA ASP A 32 9.34 29.24 -12.57
C ASP A 32 8.17 28.22 -12.52
N ARG A 33 7.31 28.26 -13.54
CA ARG A 33 6.14 27.37 -13.65
C ARG A 33 6.57 25.90 -13.70
N SER A 34 7.73 25.63 -14.28
CA SER A 34 8.28 24.28 -14.44
C SER A 34 8.64 23.65 -13.09
N GLU A 35 9.18 24.41 -12.13
CA GLU A 35 9.51 23.93 -10.79
C GLU A 35 8.29 23.85 -9.87
N ARG A 36 7.33 24.77 -10.01
CA ARG A 36 6.07 24.73 -9.26
C ARG A 36 5.22 23.49 -9.59
N ASN A 37 5.30 23.01 -10.83
CA ASN A 37 4.55 21.85 -11.32
C ASN A 37 5.30 20.51 -11.20
N ARG A 38 6.54 20.48 -10.67
CA ARG A 38 7.35 19.25 -10.63
C ARG A 38 6.81 18.15 -9.70
N GLY A 39 5.74 18.43 -8.94
CA GLY A 39 5.12 17.48 -8.01
C GLY A 39 6.09 17.04 -6.91
N ALA A 40 5.58 16.38 -5.88
CA ALA A 40 6.44 15.97 -4.77
C ALA A 40 7.30 14.74 -5.12
N VAL A 41 8.57 14.73 -4.67
CA VAL A 41 9.54 13.64 -4.92
C VAL A 41 9.99 13.02 -3.59
N GLY A 42 10.37 11.74 -3.63
CA GLY A 42 10.94 11.01 -2.49
C GLY A 42 9.90 10.30 -1.63
N ARG A 43 10.39 9.56 -0.63
CA ARG A 43 9.63 8.62 0.23
C ARG A 43 8.69 9.26 1.25
N GLY A 44 8.35 10.54 1.11
CA GLY A 44 7.47 11.24 2.03
C GLY A 44 5.98 10.93 1.82
N GLY A 45 5.14 11.38 2.75
CA GLY A 45 3.70 11.22 2.69
C GLY A 45 3.25 9.76 2.73
N TRP A 46 2.26 9.41 1.92
CA TRP A 46 1.67 8.06 1.89
C TRP A 46 2.64 6.93 1.47
N LEU A 47 3.80 7.24 0.88
CA LEU A 47 4.84 6.24 0.61
C LEU A 47 5.42 5.65 1.90
N ILE A 48 5.43 6.40 3.01
CA ILE A 48 5.81 5.87 4.33
C ILE A 48 4.80 4.80 4.75
N ALA A 49 3.52 5.04 4.53
CA ALA A 49 2.47 4.09 4.88
C ALA A 49 2.52 2.83 3.99
N VAL A 50 2.89 2.97 2.70
CA VAL A 50 3.18 1.82 1.83
C VAL A 50 4.32 0.98 2.40
N ALA A 51 5.43 1.61 2.78
CA ALA A 51 6.57 0.90 3.38
C ALA A 51 6.19 0.21 4.70
N ALA A 52 5.44 0.89 5.56
CA ALA A 52 4.94 0.33 6.81
C ALA A 52 4.02 -0.88 6.58
N MET A 53 3.13 -0.79 5.59
CA MET A 53 2.24 -1.89 5.18
C MET A 53 3.05 -3.10 4.68
N MET A 54 4.06 -2.88 3.82
CA MET A 54 4.91 -3.96 3.32
C MET A 54 5.67 -4.66 4.43
N VAL A 55 6.26 -3.91 5.36
CA VAL A 55 6.95 -4.46 6.54
C VAL A 55 5.98 -5.22 7.44
N TRP A 56 4.80 -4.65 7.70
CA TRP A 56 3.75 -5.33 8.45
C TRP A 56 3.34 -6.65 7.80
N SER A 57 3.16 -6.68 6.48
CA SER A 57 2.85 -7.91 5.74
C SER A 57 3.96 -8.96 5.85
N LEU A 58 5.24 -8.57 5.90
CA LEU A 58 6.34 -9.50 6.16
C LEU A 58 6.26 -10.09 7.58
N LEU A 59 6.05 -9.25 8.59
CA LEU A 59 5.91 -9.70 9.98
C LEU A 59 4.71 -10.64 10.15
N PHE A 60 3.58 -10.31 9.53
CA PHE A 60 2.38 -11.14 9.55
C PHE A 60 2.60 -12.48 8.84
N ALA A 61 3.30 -12.48 7.70
CA ALA A 61 3.68 -13.70 7.01
C ALA A 61 4.61 -14.58 7.84
N MET A 62 5.60 -14.00 8.54
CA MET A 62 6.49 -14.74 9.45
C MET A 62 5.71 -15.35 10.62
N ALA A 63 4.81 -14.60 11.24
CA ALA A 63 3.97 -15.10 12.33
C ALA A 63 3.09 -16.27 11.88
N ASN A 64 2.44 -16.15 10.72
CA ASN A 64 1.61 -17.24 10.16
C ASN A 64 2.45 -18.47 9.77
N ALA A 65 3.57 -18.27 9.08
CA ALA A 65 4.45 -19.37 8.69
C ALA A 65 5.03 -20.08 9.92
N GLY A 66 5.46 -19.33 10.94
CA GLY A 66 5.94 -19.87 12.20
C GLY A 66 4.87 -20.67 12.96
N GLY A 67 3.65 -20.12 13.05
CA GLY A 67 2.51 -20.82 13.67
C GLY A 67 2.16 -22.12 12.94
N MET A 68 2.13 -22.09 11.61
CA MET A 68 1.84 -23.28 10.79
C MET A 68 2.97 -24.32 10.83
N ALA A 69 4.23 -23.88 10.87
CA ALA A 69 5.38 -24.77 11.04
C ALA A 69 5.37 -25.44 12.42
N ALA A 70 5.03 -24.70 13.48
CA ALA A 70 4.88 -25.24 14.83
C ALA A 70 3.73 -26.25 14.92
N LEU A 71 2.60 -25.97 14.26
CA LEU A 71 1.48 -26.92 14.13
C LEU A 71 1.91 -28.20 13.40
N LEU A 72 2.68 -28.11 12.31
CA LEU A 72 3.23 -29.28 11.62
C LEU A 72 4.19 -30.11 12.47
N ALA A 73 4.98 -29.44 13.31
CA ALA A 73 5.93 -30.08 14.20
C ALA A 73 5.26 -30.69 15.45
N SER A 74 3.99 -30.35 15.72
CA SER A 74 3.24 -30.89 16.85
C SER A 74 2.93 -32.39 16.65
N PRO A 75 3.30 -33.27 17.60
CA PRO A 75 3.01 -34.70 17.51
C PRO A 75 1.52 -35.02 17.43
N GLU A 76 0.68 -34.25 18.13
CA GLU A 76 -0.77 -34.42 18.16
C GLU A 76 -1.40 -34.12 16.80
N VAL A 77 -0.91 -33.06 16.14
CA VAL A 77 -1.35 -32.68 14.79
C VAL A 77 -0.80 -33.68 13.77
N ALA A 78 0.45 -34.11 13.90
CA ALA A 78 1.05 -35.10 13.01
C ALA A 78 0.31 -36.45 13.04
N ALA A 79 -0.18 -36.87 14.20
CA ALA A 79 -0.99 -38.09 14.35
C ALA A 79 -2.40 -37.96 13.77
N ALA A 80 -2.98 -36.74 13.76
CA ALA A 80 -4.33 -36.46 13.25
C ALA A 80 -4.37 -36.03 11.77
N THR A 81 -3.22 -35.76 11.16
CA THR A 81 -3.10 -35.20 9.80
C THR A 81 -2.85 -36.30 8.79
N ASP A 82 -3.84 -36.58 7.94
CA ASP A 82 -3.66 -37.47 6.80
C ASP A 82 -2.69 -36.89 5.74
N GLY A 83 -2.21 -37.74 4.82
CA GLY A 83 -1.22 -37.35 3.81
C GLY A 83 -1.68 -36.21 2.89
N ALA A 84 -3.00 -36.08 2.66
CA ALA A 84 -3.56 -35.02 1.82
C ALA A 84 -3.52 -33.66 2.53
N LYS A 85 -3.88 -33.61 3.82
CA LYS A 85 -3.79 -32.40 4.65
C LYS A 85 -2.35 -31.96 4.86
N ALA A 86 -1.42 -32.90 5.07
CA ALA A 86 0.01 -32.60 5.14
C ALA A 86 0.54 -32.00 3.83
N GLY A 87 0.09 -32.52 2.68
CA GLY A 87 0.39 -31.96 1.36
C GLY A 87 -0.15 -30.54 1.18
N ALA A 88 -1.41 -30.29 1.55
CA ALA A 88 -2.02 -28.96 1.48
C ALA A 88 -1.30 -27.94 2.37
N LEU A 89 -0.86 -28.34 3.56
CA LEU A 89 -0.16 -27.46 4.49
C LEU A 89 1.27 -27.13 4.02
N ARG A 90 1.98 -28.11 3.43
CA ARG A 90 3.27 -27.86 2.77
C ARG A 90 3.15 -26.94 1.56
N PHE A 91 2.10 -27.12 0.76
CA PHE A 91 1.78 -26.23 -0.35
C PHE A 91 1.53 -24.81 0.14
N TYR A 92 0.70 -24.64 1.18
CA TYR A 92 0.45 -23.34 1.81
C TYR A 92 1.75 -22.68 2.27
N LEU A 93 2.60 -23.40 3.01
CA LEU A 93 3.90 -22.86 3.46
C LEU A 93 4.80 -22.45 2.30
N THR A 94 4.83 -23.23 1.22
CA THR A 94 5.63 -22.94 0.01
C THR A 94 5.15 -21.66 -0.66
N VAL A 95 3.83 -21.52 -0.85
CA VAL A 95 3.22 -20.33 -1.44
C VAL A 95 3.42 -19.10 -0.54
N SER A 96 3.22 -19.23 0.77
CA SER A 96 3.49 -18.17 1.75
C SER A 96 4.95 -17.74 1.73
N GLY A 97 5.88 -18.68 1.64
CA GLY A 97 7.32 -18.42 1.49
C GLY A 97 7.64 -17.67 0.19
N ALA A 98 7.06 -18.09 -0.94
CA ALA A 98 7.22 -17.39 -2.21
C ALA A 98 6.68 -15.95 -2.15
N MET A 99 5.50 -15.75 -1.56
CA MET A 99 4.91 -14.41 -1.37
C MET A 99 5.73 -13.53 -0.42
N PHE A 100 6.36 -14.11 0.60
CA PHE A 100 7.29 -13.41 1.48
C PHE A 100 8.52 -12.92 0.71
N VAL A 101 9.15 -13.79 -0.09
CA VAL A 101 10.30 -13.40 -0.93
C VAL A 101 9.90 -12.34 -1.96
N PHE A 102 8.72 -12.48 -2.56
CA PHE A 102 8.21 -11.48 -3.52
C PHE A 102 8.04 -10.11 -2.86
N ASN A 103 7.46 -10.05 -1.65
CA ASN A 103 7.35 -8.80 -0.89
C ASN A 103 8.74 -8.22 -0.53
N LEU A 104 9.70 -9.06 -0.14
CA LEU A 104 11.08 -8.62 0.10
C LEU A 104 11.71 -7.99 -1.15
N VAL A 105 11.52 -8.60 -2.32
CA VAL A 105 12.00 -8.04 -3.60
C VAL A 105 11.35 -6.69 -3.87
N ALA A 106 10.03 -6.57 -3.66
CA ALA A 106 9.34 -5.28 -3.81
C ALA A 106 9.89 -4.24 -2.83
N LEU A 107 10.15 -4.60 -1.57
CA LEU A 107 10.69 -3.71 -0.55
C LEU A 107 12.13 -3.28 -0.88
N ALA A 108 12.96 -4.19 -1.42
CA ALA A 108 14.29 -3.87 -1.91
C ALA A 108 14.23 -2.87 -3.08
N LEU A 109 13.33 -3.08 -4.04
CA LEU A 109 13.11 -2.15 -5.16
C LEU A 109 12.64 -0.77 -4.66
N TYR A 110 11.78 -0.73 -3.63
CA TYR A 110 11.40 0.50 -2.94
C TYR A 110 12.61 1.19 -2.29
N ALA A 111 13.46 0.42 -1.61
CA ALA A 111 14.66 0.88 -0.91
C ALA A 111 15.77 1.41 -1.84
N ILE A 112 15.82 0.98 -3.09
CA ILE A 112 16.74 1.53 -4.10
C ILE A 112 16.10 2.56 -5.04
N LYS A 113 14.80 2.88 -4.84
CA LYS A 113 14.01 3.78 -5.69
C LYS A 113 13.99 3.33 -7.17
N SER A 114 13.85 2.03 -7.39
CA SER A 114 13.82 1.44 -8.73
C SER A 114 12.51 1.75 -9.47
N ALA A 115 12.60 2.02 -10.77
CA ALA A 115 11.44 2.18 -11.65
C ALA A 115 10.56 0.93 -11.76
N TRP A 116 11.08 -0.23 -11.36
CA TRP A 116 10.33 -1.49 -11.35
C TRP A 116 9.41 -1.62 -10.12
N PHE A 117 9.67 -0.88 -9.04
CA PHE A 117 8.92 -1.01 -7.80
C PHE A 117 7.39 -0.94 -8.00
N PRO A 118 6.82 0.07 -8.68
CA PRO A 118 5.36 0.17 -8.83
C PRO A 118 4.74 -1.06 -9.49
N ARG A 119 5.40 -1.61 -10.51
CA ARG A 119 4.91 -2.79 -11.25
C ARG A 119 4.97 -4.05 -10.40
N ILE A 120 6.10 -4.26 -9.72
CA ILE A 120 6.31 -5.43 -8.85
C ILE A 120 5.37 -5.38 -7.64
N TYR A 121 5.15 -4.22 -7.04
CA TYR A 121 4.22 -4.05 -5.93
C TYR A 121 2.77 -4.30 -6.34
N LEU A 122 2.33 -3.80 -7.51
CA LEU A 122 1.00 -4.10 -8.04
C LEU A 122 0.84 -5.59 -8.37
N ALA A 123 1.84 -6.21 -8.98
CA ALA A 123 1.83 -7.64 -9.26
C ALA A 123 1.75 -8.47 -7.96
N TRP A 124 2.44 -8.04 -6.90
CA TRP A 124 2.37 -8.67 -5.59
C TRP A 124 0.95 -8.57 -4.98
N LEU A 125 0.35 -7.37 -4.95
CA LEU A 125 -1.03 -7.17 -4.47
C LEU A 125 -2.06 -7.97 -5.29
N GLY A 126 -1.88 -8.06 -6.61
CA GLY A 126 -2.75 -8.83 -7.49
C GLY A 126 -2.60 -10.34 -7.27
N THR A 127 -1.37 -10.82 -7.08
CA THR A 127 -1.11 -12.23 -6.77
C THR A 127 -1.72 -12.63 -5.43
N ASP A 128 -1.61 -11.76 -4.42
CA ASP A 128 -2.25 -11.95 -3.11
C ASP A 128 -3.78 -12.12 -3.24
N LEU A 129 -4.44 -11.27 -4.03
CA LEU A 129 -5.88 -11.38 -4.30
C LEU A 129 -6.24 -12.72 -4.96
N VAL A 130 -5.47 -13.16 -5.95
CA VAL A 130 -5.71 -14.43 -6.66
C VAL A 130 -5.54 -15.61 -5.71
N LEU A 131 -4.47 -15.61 -4.91
CA LEU A 131 -4.20 -16.69 -3.95
C LEU A 131 -5.28 -16.79 -2.88
N VAL A 132 -5.74 -15.66 -2.34
CA VAL A 132 -6.86 -15.64 -1.40
C VAL A 132 -8.13 -16.19 -2.05
N SER A 133 -8.41 -15.82 -3.31
CA SER A 133 -9.58 -16.32 -4.04
C SER A 133 -9.51 -17.83 -4.25
N ILE A 134 -8.34 -18.38 -4.60
CA ILE A 134 -8.13 -19.82 -4.75
C ILE A 134 -8.31 -20.54 -3.41
N ALA A 135 -7.65 -20.08 -2.35
CA ALA A 135 -7.72 -20.68 -1.02
C ALA A 135 -9.18 -20.74 -0.51
N THR A 136 -9.89 -19.65 -0.73
CA THR A 136 -11.32 -19.52 -0.42
C THR A 136 -12.19 -20.47 -1.24
N GLY A 137 -11.93 -20.59 -2.55
CA GLY A 137 -12.65 -21.50 -3.43
C GLY A 137 -12.48 -22.96 -3.02
N LEU A 138 -11.26 -23.35 -2.63
CA LEU A 138 -10.97 -24.68 -2.11
C LEU A 138 -11.69 -24.94 -0.78
N LEU A 139 -11.70 -23.97 0.13
CA LEU A 139 -12.42 -24.07 1.41
C LEU A 139 -13.93 -24.22 1.19
N SER A 140 -14.50 -23.51 0.22
CA SER A 140 -15.93 -23.61 -0.12
C SER A 140 -16.32 -24.98 -0.64
N GLN A 141 -15.49 -25.57 -1.51
CA GLN A 141 -15.70 -26.95 -1.97
C GLN A 141 -15.60 -27.96 -0.83
N ALA A 142 -14.65 -27.77 0.10
CA ALA A 142 -14.46 -28.67 1.23
C ALA A 142 -15.59 -28.61 2.29
N SER A 143 -16.37 -27.53 2.34
CA SER A 143 -17.37 -27.27 3.40
C SER A 143 -18.83 -27.31 2.92
N GLY A 144 -19.09 -27.72 1.67
CA GLY A 144 -20.45 -27.93 1.17
C GLY A 144 -21.21 -26.67 0.77
N GLY A 145 -20.51 -25.55 0.51
CA GLY A 145 -21.01 -24.42 -0.28
C GLY A 145 -21.97 -23.40 0.39
N GLY A 146 -22.70 -23.75 1.47
CA GLY A 146 -23.74 -22.88 2.04
C GLY A 146 -23.22 -21.64 2.79
N PHE A 147 -22.47 -21.86 3.88
CA PHE A 147 -21.86 -20.77 4.68
C PHE A 147 -20.57 -20.23 4.02
N ALA A 148 -19.91 -21.07 3.24
CA ALA A 148 -18.61 -20.77 2.68
C ALA A 148 -18.64 -19.77 1.54
N GLY A 149 -19.74 -19.66 0.79
CA GLY A 149 -19.92 -18.63 -0.24
C GLY A 149 -19.96 -17.21 0.35
N VAL A 150 -20.66 -17.00 1.46
CA VAL A 150 -20.71 -15.69 2.13
C VAL A 150 -19.37 -15.33 2.77
N ALA A 151 -18.73 -16.29 3.45
CA ALA A 151 -17.39 -16.11 3.98
C ALA A 151 -16.37 -15.79 2.87
N ALA A 152 -16.53 -16.39 1.70
CA ALA A 152 -15.70 -16.15 0.54
C ALA A 152 -15.81 -14.73 0.00
N VAL A 153 -17.03 -14.25 -0.23
CA VAL A 153 -17.28 -12.88 -0.68
C VAL A 153 -16.77 -11.88 0.36
N ALA A 154 -16.96 -12.15 1.65
CA ALA A 154 -16.45 -11.30 2.71
C ALA A 154 -14.92 -11.23 2.73
N LEU A 155 -14.22 -12.36 2.50
CA LEU A 155 -12.75 -12.39 2.45
C LEU A 155 -12.20 -11.64 1.24
N ILE A 156 -12.78 -11.87 0.05
CA ILE A 156 -12.40 -11.15 -1.17
C ILE A 156 -12.67 -9.66 -1.02
N GLY A 157 -13.85 -9.29 -0.49
CA GLY A 157 -14.21 -7.91 -0.20
C GLY A 157 -13.24 -7.24 0.77
N ARG A 158 -12.81 -7.95 1.83
CA ARG A 158 -11.77 -7.48 2.75
C ARG A 158 -10.43 -7.26 2.04
N VAL A 159 -9.99 -8.19 1.20
CA VAL A 159 -8.72 -8.04 0.47
C VAL A 159 -8.78 -6.89 -0.52
N LEU A 160 -9.89 -6.72 -1.25
CA LEU A 160 -10.09 -5.59 -2.14
C LEU A 160 -10.13 -4.26 -1.38
N PHE A 161 -10.82 -4.21 -0.25
CA PHE A 161 -10.86 -3.01 0.59
C PHE A 161 -9.49 -2.66 1.17
N TRP A 162 -8.70 -3.68 1.52
CA TRP A 162 -7.35 -3.48 2.06
C TRP A 162 -6.33 -3.11 0.98
N ASN A 163 -6.30 -3.86 -0.13
CA ASN A 163 -5.29 -3.71 -1.19
C ASN A 163 -5.66 -2.61 -2.19
N GLY A 164 -6.95 -2.38 -2.44
CA GLY A 164 -7.48 -1.44 -3.44
C GLY A 164 -6.96 0.00 -3.30
N PRO A 165 -7.02 0.61 -2.10
CA PRO A 165 -6.47 1.96 -1.89
C PRO A 165 -4.98 2.05 -2.23
N TRP A 166 -4.19 1.02 -1.91
CA TRP A 166 -2.77 0.99 -2.23
C TRP A 166 -2.52 0.82 -3.73
N MET A 167 -3.31 -0.02 -4.41
CA MET A 167 -3.24 -0.16 -5.87
C MET A 167 -3.56 1.17 -6.55
N ALA A 168 -4.67 1.81 -6.17
CA ALA A 168 -5.06 3.11 -6.71
C ALA A 168 -3.99 4.18 -6.46
N TYR A 169 -3.44 4.23 -5.24
CA TYR A 169 -2.36 5.16 -4.89
C TYR A 169 -1.11 4.95 -5.77
N ILE A 170 -0.67 3.71 -5.95
CA ILE A 170 0.54 3.40 -6.73
C ILE A 170 0.37 3.72 -8.21
N VAL A 171 -0.84 3.54 -8.76
CA VAL A 171 -1.16 3.84 -10.16
C VAL A 171 -1.32 5.35 -10.39
N MET A 172 -2.07 6.03 -9.52
CA MET A 172 -2.53 7.41 -9.76
C MET A 172 -1.62 8.48 -9.15
N SER A 173 -0.76 8.14 -8.18
CA SER A 173 0.03 9.15 -7.47
C SER A 173 1.15 9.72 -8.33
N GLU A 174 1.12 11.05 -8.55
CA GLU A 174 2.23 11.78 -9.16
C GLU A 174 3.54 11.62 -8.37
N ARG A 175 3.47 11.53 -7.03
CA ARG A 175 4.65 11.31 -6.19
C ARG A 175 5.31 9.97 -6.50
N VAL A 176 4.54 8.91 -6.73
CA VAL A 176 5.06 7.59 -7.11
C VAL A 176 5.76 7.67 -8.47
N ARG A 177 5.09 8.27 -9.47
CA ARG A 177 5.68 8.51 -10.80
C ARG A 177 6.98 9.30 -10.70
N ASN A 178 6.99 10.39 -9.96
CA ASN A 178 8.15 11.28 -9.85
C ASN A 178 9.29 10.67 -9.03
N THR A 179 8.99 9.78 -8.08
CA THR A 179 10.01 9.14 -7.23
C THR A 179 10.66 7.93 -7.90
N PHE A 180 9.89 7.13 -8.64
CA PHE A 180 10.35 5.85 -9.17
C PHE A 180 10.50 5.85 -10.69
N ALA A 181 9.66 6.57 -11.45
CA ALA A 181 9.69 6.56 -12.92
C ALA A 181 10.54 7.70 -13.54
N ALA A 182 10.74 8.82 -12.82
CA ALA A 182 11.44 10.00 -13.37
C ALA A 182 12.95 9.82 -13.59
N ARG A 183 13.58 8.75 -13.11
CA ARG A 183 15.03 8.47 -13.30
C ARG A 183 15.40 7.88 -14.67
N ARG A 184 14.50 7.91 -15.65
CA ARG A 184 14.72 7.44 -17.03
C ARG A 184 14.80 8.55 -18.09
N ALA A 185 14.87 9.81 -17.68
CA ALA A 185 15.14 10.94 -18.58
C ALA A 185 16.59 11.40 -18.44
#